data_AF-A0A1V1TAQ4-F1
#
_entry.id   AF-A0A1V1TAQ4-F1
#
_cell.length_a   1.000
_cell.length_b   1.000
_cell.length_c   1.000
_cell.angle_alpha   90.00
_cell.angle_beta   90.00
_cell.angle_gamma   90.00
#
_symmetry.space_group_name_H-M   'P 1'
#
loop_
_entity.id
_entity.type
_entity.pdbx_description
1 polymer ?
#
loop_
_entity_poly.entity_id
_entity_poly.type
_entity_poly.pdbx_seq_one_letter_code
_entity_poly.pdbx_strand_id
1 'polypeptide(L)'
;MAESLPTAVVLLGGSPWLEWDFNTSSTIRDLAPSRIDRPGKRSIHILAYPIDVPCNYQKIIDITQRIWSGDGLVSGNQGNDDTRDLKPAFALHMGMRSSNPGFCVETFARRDGYCELGDEGDSFPSELFETGGLWEGFPSKLYSDLNVPQVTSTVSRMVPGVDITVSDNCGLYFCEFELFATLAELRRQNLPGKAVFLHVPTDKRPEAIQLGVRVVEAIVQAIVDNHEV
;
A
#
# COMPACT_ATOMS: atom_id res chain seq x y z
N MET A 1 -31.81 -9.38 -8.36
CA MET A 1 -30.72 -8.50 -8.83
C MET A 1 -29.44 -9.19 -8.43
N ALA A 2 -28.51 -9.44 -9.37
CA ALA A 2 -27.22 -10.00 -8.99
C ALA A 2 -26.53 -8.98 -8.07
N GLU A 3 -26.15 -9.39 -6.86
CA GLU A 3 -25.31 -8.56 -6.00
C GLU A 3 -24.01 -8.28 -6.75
N SER A 4 -23.70 -6.99 -6.94
CA SER A 4 -22.44 -6.59 -7.54
C SER A 4 -21.30 -7.09 -6.67
N LEU A 5 -20.29 -7.73 -7.28
CA LEU A 5 -19.11 -8.24 -6.56
C LEU A 5 -18.48 -7.14 -5.69
N PRO A 6 -17.99 -7.51 -4.49
CA PRO A 6 -17.33 -6.57 -3.59
C PRO A 6 -16.05 -6.00 -4.21
N THR A 7 -15.65 -4.82 -3.75
CA THR A 7 -14.38 -4.21 -4.14
C THR A 7 -13.29 -4.65 -3.17
N ALA A 8 -12.23 -5.27 -3.67
CA ALA A 8 -11.11 -5.70 -2.83
C ALA A 8 -9.96 -4.70 -2.83
N VAL A 9 -9.39 -4.45 -1.65
CA VAL A 9 -8.19 -3.61 -1.45
C VAL A 9 -7.15 -4.42 -0.70
N VAL A 10 -5.95 -4.56 -1.24
CA VAL A 10 -4.84 -5.22 -0.53
C VAL A 10 -4.14 -4.21 0.38
N LEU A 11 -3.87 -4.63 1.62
CA LEU A 11 -3.10 -3.86 2.61
C LEU A 11 -1.76 -4.53 2.86
N LEU A 12 -0.69 -3.74 2.73
CA LEU A 12 0.67 -4.17 3.04
C LEU A 12 1.23 -3.32 4.17
N GLY A 13 2.06 -3.93 5.02
CA GLY A 13 2.79 -3.27 6.09
C GLY A 13 4.23 -3.78 6.11
N GLY A 14 5.16 -2.90 6.44
CA GLY A 14 6.60 -3.21 6.44
C GLY A 14 7.00 -4.10 7.62
N SER A 15 8.14 -4.78 7.47
CA SER A 15 8.84 -5.49 8.55
C SER A 15 9.42 -4.52 9.58
N PRO A 16 9.86 -5.00 10.76
CA PRO A 16 10.72 -4.22 11.65
C PRO A 16 11.83 -3.50 10.87
N TRP A 17 12.11 -2.25 11.23
CA TRP A 17 12.87 -1.32 10.41
C TRP A 17 13.95 -0.60 11.23
N LEU A 18 15.19 -0.63 10.75
CA LEU A 18 16.36 -0.01 11.40
C LEU A 18 16.51 -0.45 12.87
N GLU A 19 16.53 0.49 13.81
CA GLU A 19 16.64 0.24 15.24
C GLU A 19 15.35 -0.28 15.89
N TRP A 20 14.23 -0.32 15.16
CA TRP A 20 12.92 -0.66 15.68
C TRP A 20 12.66 -2.16 15.54
N ASP A 21 12.39 -2.83 16.66
CA ASP A 21 12.00 -4.25 16.72
C ASP A 21 10.53 -4.48 16.30
N PHE A 22 9.85 -3.44 15.84
CA PHE A 22 8.46 -3.45 15.39
C PHE A 22 8.28 -2.57 14.16
N ASN A 23 7.13 -2.74 13.50
CA ASN A 23 6.62 -1.77 12.55
C ASN A 23 5.15 -1.45 12.83
N THR A 24 4.83 -0.17 13.06
CA THR A 24 3.46 0.29 13.32
C THR A 24 2.53 -0.06 12.15
N SER A 25 3.05 -0.06 10.92
CA SER A 25 2.26 -0.36 9.72
C SER A 25 1.76 -1.82 9.67
N SER A 26 2.58 -2.81 10.04
CA SER A 26 2.16 -4.22 10.08
C SER A 26 1.14 -4.45 11.20
N THR A 27 1.32 -3.79 12.35
CA THR A 27 0.34 -3.85 13.44
C THR A 27 -1.01 -3.26 13.03
N ILE A 28 -1.02 -2.12 12.31
CA ILE A 28 -2.24 -1.52 11.78
C ILE A 28 -2.90 -2.44 10.74
N ARG A 29 -2.11 -3.03 9.82
CA ARG A 29 -2.60 -4.00 8.82
C ARG A 29 -3.33 -5.16 9.48
N ASP A 30 -2.74 -5.74 10.53
CA ASP A 30 -3.28 -6.94 11.19
C ASP A 30 -4.55 -6.68 12.00
N LEU A 31 -4.73 -5.43 12.45
CA LEU A 31 -5.91 -5.00 13.20
C LEU A 31 -6.97 -4.32 12.33
N ALA A 32 -6.69 -4.06 11.06
CA ALA A 32 -7.67 -3.52 10.13
C ALA A 32 -8.84 -4.50 9.95
N PRO A 33 -10.08 -4.00 9.82
CA PRO A 33 -11.23 -4.87 9.61
C PRO A 33 -11.10 -5.57 8.27
N SER A 34 -11.55 -6.82 8.16
CA SER A 34 -11.54 -7.55 6.89
C SER A 34 -12.62 -7.07 5.90
N ARG A 35 -13.60 -6.29 6.36
CA ARG A 35 -14.72 -5.79 5.57
C ARG A 35 -15.20 -4.43 6.08
N ILE A 36 -15.51 -3.53 5.15
CA ILE A 36 -16.19 -2.26 5.40
C ILE A 36 -17.54 -2.28 4.68
N ASP A 37 -18.63 -2.25 5.45
CA ASP A 37 -19.98 -2.12 4.92
C ASP A 37 -20.33 -0.65 4.68
N ARG A 38 -20.87 -0.36 3.48
CA ARG A 38 -21.21 0.99 3.05
C ARG A 38 -22.70 1.02 2.66
N PRO A 39 -23.58 1.67 3.45
CA PRO A 39 -25.01 1.70 3.15
C PRO A 39 -25.30 2.21 1.73
N GLY A 40 -26.02 1.41 0.93
CA GLY A 40 -26.37 1.75 -0.45
C GLY A 40 -25.21 1.67 -1.45
N LYS A 41 -24.03 1.17 -1.04
CA LYS A 41 -22.86 0.94 -1.91
C LYS A 41 -22.35 -0.50 -1.74
N ARG A 42 -21.41 -0.90 -2.59
CA ARG A 42 -20.75 -2.21 -2.49
C ARG A 42 -19.95 -2.32 -1.20
N SER A 43 -19.84 -3.49 -0.59
CA SER A 43 -18.87 -3.68 0.51
C SER A 43 -17.44 -3.57 -0.03
N ILE A 44 -16.52 -3.15 0.85
CA ILE A 44 -15.08 -3.21 0.58
C ILE A 44 -14.52 -4.39 1.37
N HIS A 45 -13.78 -5.26 0.70
CA HIS A 45 -13.04 -6.35 1.34
C HIS A 45 -11.57 -5.94 1.46
N ILE A 46 -11.05 -6.02 2.67
CA ILE A 46 -9.65 -5.71 2.96
C ILE A 46 -8.88 -7.03 2.98
N LEU A 47 -7.91 -7.13 2.09
CA LEU A 47 -7.02 -8.28 1.97
C LEU A 47 -5.70 -7.92 2.64
N ALA A 48 -5.57 -8.23 3.93
CA ALA A 48 -4.29 -8.06 4.63
C ALA A 48 -3.26 -9.04 4.06
N TYR A 49 -2.17 -8.52 3.49
CA TYR A 49 -1.10 -9.37 2.99
C TYR A 49 -0.41 -10.07 4.18
N PRO A 50 -0.26 -11.41 4.15
CA PRO A 50 0.05 -12.19 5.35
C PRO A 50 1.51 -12.09 5.82
N ILE A 51 2.37 -11.42 5.04
CA ILE A 51 3.79 -11.30 5.30
C ILE A 51 4.12 -9.82 5.43
N ASP A 52 4.93 -9.48 6.44
CA ASP A 52 5.51 -8.15 6.56
C ASP A 52 6.49 -7.91 5.41
N VAL A 53 6.33 -6.79 4.70
CA VAL A 53 7.14 -6.48 3.53
C VAL A 53 8.57 -6.18 3.98
N PRO A 54 9.57 -6.99 3.57
CA PRO A 54 10.95 -6.80 3.97
C PRO A 54 11.59 -5.64 3.20
N CYS A 55 12.68 -5.08 3.73
CA CYS A 55 13.51 -4.12 3.01
C CYS A 55 14.44 -4.87 2.05
N ASN A 56 13.89 -5.47 0.98
CA ASN A 56 14.65 -6.24 0.00
C ASN A 56 14.03 -6.10 -1.40
N TYR A 57 14.85 -5.75 -2.40
CA TYR A 57 14.33 -5.36 -3.71
C TYR A 57 13.64 -6.53 -4.42
N GLN A 58 14.28 -7.71 -4.45
CA GLN A 58 13.74 -8.87 -5.14
C GLN A 58 12.44 -9.37 -4.48
N LYS A 59 12.41 -9.44 -3.15
CA LYS A 59 11.19 -9.86 -2.42
C LYS A 59 10.03 -8.90 -2.66
N ILE A 60 10.26 -7.59 -2.72
CA ILE A 60 9.21 -6.61 -3.06
C ILE A 60 8.67 -6.84 -4.47
N ILE A 61 9.54 -7.12 -5.45
CA ILE A 61 9.14 -7.45 -6.83
C ILE A 61 8.29 -8.72 -6.84
N ASP A 62 8.74 -9.78 -6.16
CA ASP A 62 8.05 -11.07 -6.10
C ASP A 62 6.67 -10.95 -5.43
N ILE A 63 6.60 -10.23 -4.30
CA ILE A 63 5.33 -9.93 -3.60
C ILE A 63 4.37 -9.22 -4.55
N THR A 64 4.86 -8.20 -5.25
CA THR A 64 4.05 -7.40 -6.17
C THR A 64 3.52 -8.25 -7.32
N GLN A 65 4.39 -9.00 -8.01
CA GLN A 65 3.99 -9.88 -9.10
C GLN A 65 2.97 -10.92 -8.65
N ARG A 66 3.15 -11.48 -7.45
CA ARG A 66 2.26 -12.48 -6.88
C ARG A 66 0.87 -11.93 -6.55
N ILE A 67 0.79 -10.71 -6.02
CA ILE A 67 -0.49 -10.04 -5.74
C ILE A 67 -1.27 -9.85 -7.05
N TRP A 68 -0.61 -9.40 -8.11
CA TRP A 68 -1.26 -9.05 -9.37
C TRP A 68 -1.41 -10.23 -10.35
N SER A 69 -0.69 -11.34 -10.17
CA SER A 69 -0.95 -12.59 -10.90
C SER A 69 -2.19 -13.32 -10.37
N GLY A 70 -2.55 -13.06 -9.10
CA GLY A 70 -3.62 -13.76 -8.38
C GLY A 70 -3.17 -14.98 -7.59
N ASP A 71 -1.87 -15.31 -7.59
CA ASP A 71 -1.33 -16.55 -7.02
C ASP A 71 -0.91 -16.46 -5.53
N GLY A 72 -1.40 -15.47 -4.76
CA GLY A 72 -0.89 -15.29 -3.40
C GLY A 72 -1.70 -14.51 -2.38
N LEU A 73 -2.97 -14.23 -2.63
CA LEU A 73 -3.84 -13.67 -1.61
C LEU A 73 -4.49 -14.82 -0.85
N VAL A 74 -3.77 -15.34 0.15
CA VAL A 74 -4.36 -16.24 1.14
C VAL A 74 -5.10 -15.37 2.15
N SER A 75 -6.39 -15.67 2.32
CA SER A 75 -7.32 -15.03 3.26
C SER A 75 -6.64 -14.63 4.58
N GLY A 76 -6.85 -13.37 4.97
CA GLY A 76 -6.46 -12.87 6.29
C GLY A 76 -7.11 -13.67 7.43
N ASN A 77 -6.65 -13.42 8.66
CA ASN A 77 -6.83 -14.18 9.91
C ASN A 77 -8.25 -14.58 10.38
N GLN A 78 -9.29 -14.58 9.54
CA GLN A 78 -10.58 -15.19 9.83
C GLN A 78 -11.09 -15.97 8.62
N GLY A 79 -11.26 -17.28 8.81
CA GLY A 79 -11.50 -18.30 7.78
C GLY A 79 -12.82 -18.21 7.01
N ASN A 80 -13.08 -17.08 6.35
CA ASN A 80 -14.13 -16.98 5.33
C ASN A 80 -13.52 -17.23 3.94
N ASP A 81 -13.92 -18.37 3.37
CA ASP A 81 -13.52 -18.91 2.06
C ASP A 81 -13.83 -17.95 0.89
N ASP A 82 -14.78 -17.03 1.06
CA ASP A 82 -15.31 -16.12 0.02
C ASP A 82 -14.32 -15.07 -0.50
N THR A 83 -13.11 -14.97 0.07
CA THR A 83 -12.09 -13.98 -0.34
C THR A 83 -10.96 -14.55 -1.18
N ARG A 84 -10.82 -15.88 -1.27
CA ARG A 84 -9.69 -16.53 -1.97
C ARG A 84 -9.63 -16.22 -3.46
N ASP A 85 -10.78 -15.90 -4.07
CA ASP A 85 -10.89 -15.59 -5.49
C ASP A 85 -10.99 -14.09 -5.79
N LEU A 86 -10.93 -13.22 -4.77
CA LEU A 86 -11.02 -11.78 -4.97
C LEU A 86 -9.69 -11.22 -5.47
N LYS A 87 -9.71 -10.72 -6.72
CA LYS A 87 -8.60 -9.92 -7.26
C LYS A 87 -8.66 -8.51 -6.66
N PRO A 88 -7.56 -8.00 -6.09
CA PRO A 88 -7.52 -6.65 -5.55
C PRO A 88 -7.70 -5.66 -6.69
N ALA A 89 -8.51 -4.63 -6.46
CA ALA A 89 -8.67 -3.51 -7.38
C ALA A 89 -7.75 -2.33 -7.01
N PHE A 90 -7.25 -2.31 -5.77
CA PHE A 90 -6.41 -1.26 -5.22
C PHE A 90 -5.35 -1.86 -4.29
N ALA A 91 -4.22 -1.17 -4.15
CA ALA A 91 -3.21 -1.46 -3.15
C ALA A 91 -2.95 -0.24 -2.25
N LEU A 92 -2.89 -0.46 -0.94
CA LEU A 92 -2.42 0.50 0.04
C LEU A 92 -1.20 -0.10 0.75
N HIS A 93 -0.04 0.44 0.42
CA HIS A 93 1.21 0.16 1.13
C HIS A 93 1.32 1.06 2.35
N MET A 94 1.97 0.57 3.39
CA MET A 94 2.19 1.32 4.61
C MET A 94 3.59 1.09 5.15
N GLY A 95 4.20 2.16 5.65
CA GLY A 95 5.53 2.11 6.25
C GLY A 95 5.71 3.20 7.30
N MET A 96 6.63 2.98 8.23
CA MET A 96 6.94 3.97 9.26
C MET A 96 7.75 5.14 8.70
N ARG A 97 7.50 6.34 9.22
CA ARG A 97 8.32 7.52 8.94
C ARG A 97 8.74 8.20 10.24
N SER A 98 10.04 8.29 10.50
CA SER A 98 10.58 8.95 11.70
C SER A 98 10.63 10.48 11.58
N SER A 99 10.70 11.03 10.35
CA SER A 99 10.89 12.46 10.14
C SER A 99 9.63 13.32 10.31
N ASN A 100 8.44 12.71 10.42
CA ASN A 100 7.17 13.42 10.57
C ASN A 100 6.26 12.64 11.54
N PRO A 101 5.74 13.26 12.61
CA PRO A 101 4.86 12.58 13.57
C PRO A 101 3.43 12.32 13.05
N GLY A 102 3.04 12.88 11.90
CA GLY A 102 1.73 12.70 11.27
C GLY A 102 1.70 11.60 10.20
N PHE A 103 0.52 11.41 9.60
CA PHE A 103 0.31 10.51 8.47
C PHE A 103 0.62 11.23 7.14
N CYS A 104 1.23 10.55 6.17
CA CYS A 104 1.48 11.13 4.84
C CYS A 104 1.05 10.18 3.73
N VAL A 105 0.24 10.65 2.79
CA VAL A 105 -0.16 9.89 1.61
C VAL A 105 0.66 10.33 0.41
N GLU A 106 1.36 9.39 -0.21
CA GLU A 106 2.32 9.65 -1.29
C GLU A 106 1.67 9.62 -2.67
N THR A 107 2.11 10.50 -3.57
CA THR A 107 1.49 10.74 -4.88
C THR A 107 2.17 10.02 -6.05
N PHE A 108 3.48 9.80 -5.95
CA PHE A 108 4.28 9.13 -6.98
C PHE A 108 5.47 8.42 -6.36
N ALA A 109 6.13 7.58 -7.16
CA ALA A 109 7.40 6.96 -6.82
C ALA A 109 8.44 7.17 -7.92
N ARG A 110 9.71 7.29 -7.53
CA ARG A 110 10.83 7.40 -8.48
C ARG A 110 11.36 6.02 -8.82
N ARG A 111 11.84 5.90 -10.05
CA ARG A 111 12.55 4.71 -10.53
C ARG A 111 13.96 4.62 -9.97
N ASP A 112 14.64 5.76 -9.88
CA ASP A 112 16.08 5.83 -9.67
C ASP A 112 16.43 6.54 -8.34
N GLY A 113 17.68 6.37 -7.90
CA GLY A 113 18.25 7.11 -6.77
C GLY A 113 18.35 6.32 -5.46
N TYR A 114 17.96 5.05 -5.47
CA TYR A 114 18.11 4.15 -4.33
C TYR A 114 19.58 3.78 -4.13
N CYS A 115 20.15 4.14 -2.98
CA CYS A 115 21.54 3.87 -2.61
C CYS A 115 21.69 2.89 -1.46
N GLU A 116 20.58 2.57 -0.80
CA GLU A 116 20.56 1.76 0.41
C GLU A 116 20.52 0.27 0.07
N LEU A 117 21.27 -0.51 0.86
CA LEU A 117 21.28 -1.97 0.75
C LEU A 117 20.03 -2.55 1.42
N GLY A 118 19.53 -3.65 0.87
CA GLY A 118 18.47 -4.42 1.50
C GLY A 118 18.96 -5.21 2.72
N ASP A 119 18.02 -5.84 3.41
CA ASP A 119 18.24 -6.64 4.63
C ASP A 119 19.27 -7.77 4.42
N GLU A 120 19.42 -8.24 3.18
CA GLU A 120 20.38 -9.29 2.79
C GLU A 120 21.62 -8.76 2.07
N GLY A 121 21.82 -7.43 2.10
CA GLY A 121 22.94 -6.75 1.46
C GLY A 121 22.77 -6.55 -0.05
N ASP A 122 21.57 -6.77 -0.59
CA ASP A 122 21.26 -6.56 -2.01
C ASP A 122 21.24 -5.07 -2.37
N SER A 123 21.89 -4.72 -3.48
CA SER A 123 21.84 -3.37 -4.04
C SER A 123 20.63 -3.20 -4.93
N PHE A 124 20.28 -1.94 -5.21
CA PHE A 124 19.24 -1.59 -6.16
C PHE A 124 19.47 -2.29 -7.53
N PRO A 125 18.49 -3.06 -8.05
CA PRO A 125 18.65 -3.87 -9.26
C PRO A 125 18.46 -3.03 -10.53
N SER A 126 19.46 -2.22 -10.88
CA SER A 126 19.41 -1.32 -12.04
C SER A 126 19.24 -2.05 -13.38
N GLU A 127 19.67 -3.31 -13.46
CA GLU A 127 19.55 -4.17 -14.65
C GLU A 127 18.09 -4.40 -15.08
N LEU A 128 17.12 -4.23 -14.18
CA LEU A 128 15.69 -4.34 -14.52
C LEU A 128 15.23 -3.30 -15.53
N PHE A 129 15.98 -2.20 -15.70
CA PHE A 129 15.64 -1.09 -16.58
C PHE A 129 16.49 -1.04 -17.86
N GLU A 130 17.48 -1.93 -17.96
CA GLU A 130 18.33 -2.08 -19.14
C GLU A 130 17.61 -2.84 -20.25
N THR A 131 18.24 -2.96 -21.42
CA THR A 131 17.66 -3.68 -22.56
C THR A 131 17.42 -5.15 -22.23
N GLY A 132 16.17 -5.61 -22.41
CA GLY A 132 15.70 -6.94 -22.03
C GLY A 132 15.29 -7.05 -20.56
N GLY A 133 15.41 -5.99 -19.76
CA GLY A 133 15.00 -5.95 -18.37
C GLY A 133 13.48 -5.90 -18.19
N LEU A 134 13.01 -6.32 -17.01
CA LEU A 134 11.58 -6.43 -16.67
C LEU A 134 10.80 -5.11 -16.88
N TRP A 135 11.46 -3.99 -16.61
CA TRP A 135 10.91 -2.64 -16.67
C TRP A 135 11.68 -1.77 -17.69
N GLU A 136 12.22 -2.39 -18.74
CA GLU A 136 12.84 -1.68 -19.86
C GLU A 136 11.93 -0.56 -20.37
N GLY A 137 12.49 0.64 -20.51
CA GLY A 137 11.78 1.81 -21.05
C GLY A 137 10.76 2.45 -20.10
N PHE A 138 10.69 2.02 -18.84
CA PHE A 138 9.79 2.64 -17.87
C PHE A 138 10.27 4.06 -17.51
N PRO A 139 9.33 5.02 -17.29
CA PRO A 139 9.68 6.39 -16.97
C PRO A 139 10.38 6.49 -15.61
N SER A 140 11.12 7.57 -15.40
CA SER A 140 11.82 7.84 -14.13
C SER A 140 10.89 8.11 -12.94
N LYS A 141 9.60 8.37 -13.20
CA LYS A 141 8.55 8.55 -12.19
C LYS A 141 7.27 7.87 -12.63
N LEU A 142 6.60 7.21 -11.70
CA LEU A 142 5.26 6.65 -11.87
C LEU A 142 4.31 7.29 -10.86
N TYR A 143 3.16 7.75 -11.33
CA TYR A 143 2.13 8.40 -10.52
C TYR A 143 1.00 7.42 -10.22
N SER A 144 0.39 7.59 -9.05
CA SER A 144 -0.89 6.94 -8.76
C SER A 144 -1.99 7.53 -9.65
N ASP A 145 -2.88 6.68 -10.16
CA ASP A 145 -4.12 7.12 -10.82
C ASP A 145 -5.18 7.58 -9.81
N LEU A 146 -4.92 7.43 -8.51
CA LEU A 146 -5.79 7.89 -7.43
C LEU A 146 -5.61 9.39 -7.20
N ASN A 147 -6.73 10.12 -7.02
CA ASN A 147 -6.69 11.53 -6.63
C ASN A 147 -6.32 11.65 -5.14
N VAL A 148 -5.03 11.52 -4.83
CA VAL A 148 -4.49 11.55 -3.47
C VAL A 148 -4.92 12.80 -2.69
N PRO A 149 -4.87 14.03 -3.24
CA PRO A 149 -5.40 15.21 -2.55
C PRO A 149 -6.87 15.08 -2.15
N GLN A 150 -7.72 14.53 -3.02
CA GLN A 150 -9.13 14.31 -2.69
C GLN A 150 -9.31 13.20 -1.65
N VAL A 151 -8.54 12.11 -1.75
CA VAL A 151 -8.52 11.03 -0.73
C VAL A 151 -8.15 11.60 0.63
N THR A 152 -7.03 12.30 0.75
CA THR A 152 -6.56 12.93 2.01
C THR A 152 -7.58 13.93 2.56
N SER A 153 -8.21 14.72 1.70
CA SER A 153 -9.27 15.65 2.09
C SER A 153 -10.50 14.92 2.65
N THR A 154 -10.91 13.81 2.05
CA THR A 154 -12.00 12.96 2.55
C THR A 154 -11.65 12.33 3.89
N VAL A 155 -10.44 11.80 4.05
CA VAL A 155 -9.96 11.22 5.32
C VAL A 155 -9.97 12.24 6.44
N SER A 156 -9.52 13.47 6.18
CA SER A 156 -9.53 14.56 7.18
C SER A 156 -10.95 14.91 7.66
N ARG A 157 -11.98 14.69 6.83
CA ARG A 157 -13.39 14.85 7.22
C ARG A 157 -13.93 13.64 8.00
N MET A 158 -13.51 12.43 7.62
CA MET A 158 -13.95 11.18 8.25
C MET A 158 -13.30 10.98 9.64
N VAL A 159 -12.07 11.46 9.83
CA VAL A 159 -11.32 11.37 11.08
C VAL A 159 -10.92 12.79 11.53
N PRO A 160 -11.85 13.56 12.13
CA PRO A 160 -11.58 14.95 12.51
C PRO A 160 -10.38 15.08 13.44
N GLY A 161 -9.51 16.05 13.15
CA GLY A 161 -8.33 16.36 13.96
C GLY A 161 -7.13 15.44 13.73
N VAL A 162 -7.19 14.51 12.78
CA VAL A 162 -6.01 13.73 12.37
C VAL A 162 -5.00 14.63 11.65
N ASP A 163 -3.72 14.49 11.99
CA ASP A 163 -2.62 15.08 11.23
C ASP A 163 -2.31 14.19 10.03
N ILE A 164 -2.87 14.54 8.87
CA ILE A 164 -2.66 13.84 7.61
C ILE A 164 -2.36 14.82 6.48
N THR A 165 -1.30 14.55 5.72
CA THR A 165 -0.88 15.41 4.61
C THR A 165 -0.67 14.62 3.32
N VAL A 166 -0.70 15.34 2.19
CA VAL A 166 -0.20 14.81 0.92
C VAL A 166 1.31 15.02 0.86
N SER A 167 2.02 14.04 0.33
CA SER A 167 3.47 14.10 0.13
C SER A 167 3.83 13.69 -1.30
N ASP A 168 4.89 14.30 -1.81
CA ASP A 168 5.49 14.06 -3.12
C ASP A 168 6.89 13.45 -2.99
N ASN A 169 7.21 12.94 -1.81
CA ASN A 169 8.50 12.38 -1.47
C ASN A 169 8.34 11.23 -0.47
N CYS A 170 8.24 10.02 -1.01
CA CYS A 170 8.14 8.79 -0.22
C CYS A 170 9.51 8.37 0.39
N GLY A 171 10.56 9.16 0.15
CA GLY A 171 11.93 8.86 0.55
C GLY A 171 12.58 7.84 -0.40
N LEU A 172 13.85 8.05 -0.77
CA LEU A 172 14.60 7.14 -1.65
C LEU A 172 15.06 5.87 -0.90
N TYR A 173 14.10 5.18 -0.29
CA TYR A 173 14.26 3.93 0.46
C TYR A 173 13.22 2.90 -0.02
N PHE A 174 13.09 1.78 0.70
CA PHE A 174 12.17 0.70 0.34
C PHE A 174 10.69 1.11 0.31
N CYS A 175 10.25 2.10 1.09
CA CYS A 175 8.88 2.62 1.04
C CYS A 175 8.50 3.13 -0.36
N GLU A 176 9.37 3.93 -1.00
CA GLU A 176 9.12 4.40 -2.35
C GLU A 176 9.30 3.29 -3.39
N PHE A 177 10.27 2.39 -3.16
CA PHE A 177 10.47 1.25 -4.05
C PHE A 177 9.24 0.32 -4.08
N GLU A 178 8.57 0.09 -2.96
CA GLU A 178 7.31 -0.67 -2.90
C GLU A 178 6.21 -0.04 -3.77
N LEU A 179 6.02 1.27 -3.65
CA LEU A 179 5.05 1.99 -4.47
C LEU A 179 5.47 1.95 -5.95
N PHE A 180 6.75 2.13 -6.24
CA PHE A 180 7.28 2.06 -7.60
C PHE A 180 7.05 0.68 -8.22
N ALA A 181 7.43 -0.39 -7.53
CA ALA A 181 7.31 -1.77 -8.00
C ALA A 181 5.86 -2.11 -8.32
N THR A 182 4.91 -1.70 -7.47
CA THR A 182 3.48 -1.90 -7.69
C THR A 182 2.95 -1.12 -8.88
N LEU A 183 3.26 0.17 -8.99
CA LEU A 183 2.86 0.97 -10.15
C LEU A 183 3.49 0.44 -11.44
N ALA A 184 4.73 -0.05 -11.36
CA ALA A 184 5.42 -0.64 -12.49
C ALA A 184 4.75 -1.95 -12.93
N GLU A 185 4.42 -2.84 -11.99
CA GLU A 185 3.73 -4.08 -12.30
C GLU A 185 2.35 -3.83 -12.92
N LEU A 186 1.57 -2.90 -12.35
CA LEU A 186 0.28 -2.49 -12.90
C LEU A 186 0.44 -1.98 -14.34
N ARG A 187 1.42 -1.10 -14.58
CA ARG A 187 1.74 -0.59 -15.92
C ARG A 187 2.11 -1.72 -16.88
N ARG A 188 2.95 -2.66 -16.45
CA ARG A 188 3.41 -3.81 -17.24
C ARG A 188 2.24 -4.68 -17.68
N GLN A 189 1.22 -4.82 -16.82
CA GLN A 189 -0.02 -5.54 -17.11
C GLN A 189 -1.09 -4.69 -17.82
N ASN A 190 -0.79 -3.43 -18.17
CA ASN A 190 -1.75 -2.48 -18.73
C ASN A 190 -3.00 -2.28 -17.84
N LEU A 191 -2.79 -2.29 -16.52
CA LEU A 191 -3.79 -2.01 -15.50
C LEU A 191 -3.65 -0.56 -15.00
N PRO A 192 -4.75 0.07 -14.52
CA PRO A 192 -4.68 1.37 -13.87
C PRO A 192 -3.77 1.36 -12.65
N GLY A 193 -3.01 2.44 -12.44
CA GLY A 193 -2.07 2.64 -11.33
C GLY A 193 -2.75 2.92 -9.99
N LYS A 194 -3.67 2.05 -9.56
CA LYS A 194 -4.49 2.20 -8.35
C LYS A 194 -3.75 1.74 -7.08
N ALA A 195 -2.58 2.31 -6.86
CA ALA A 195 -1.77 2.06 -5.68
C ALA A 195 -1.30 3.36 -5.04
N VAL A 196 -1.25 3.40 -3.71
CA VAL A 196 -0.71 4.51 -2.92
C VAL A 196 0.11 3.98 -1.75
N PHE A 197 0.96 4.85 -1.21
CA PHE A 197 1.72 4.59 0.01
C PHE A 197 1.25 5.53 1.12
N LEU A 198 1.10 4.99 2.32
CA LEU A 198 0.80 5.74 3.54
C LEU A 198 1.97 5.60 4.51
N HIS A 199 2.68 6.70 4.73
CA HIS A 199 3.56 6.79 5.89
C HIS A 199 2.74 6.93 7.16
N VAL A 200 3.07 6.11 8.16
CA VAL A 200 2.48 6.12 9.49
C VAL A 200 3.51 6.54 10.55
N PRO A 201 3.07 7.10 11.69
CA PRO A 201 3.97 7.47 12.78
C PRO A 201 4.67 6.25 13.41
N THR A 202 5.84 6.46 14.01
CA THR A 202 6.63 5.43 14.72
C THR A 202 6.13 5.14 16.13
N ASP A 203 4.82 5.22 16.36
CA ASP A 203 4.19 5.09 17.68
C ASP A 203 3.49 3.74 17.81
N LYS A 204 3.83 2.98 18.85
CA LYS A 204 3.25 1.67 19.17
C LYS A 204 2.26 1.68 20.32
N ARG A 205 1.92 2.85 20.87
CA ARG A 205 0.91 2.94 21.92
C ARG A 205 -0.45 2.49 21.38
N PRO A 206 -1.27 1.77 22.17
CA PRO A 206 -2.56 1.27 21.72
C PRO A 206 -3.46 2.35 21.10
N GLU A 207 -3.45 3.57 21.64
CA GLU A 207 -4.25 4.69 21.14
C GLU A 207 -3.78 5.16 19.76
N ALA A 208 -2.46 5.15 19.51
CA ALA A 208 -1.87 5.49 18.23
C ALA A 208 -2.17 4.41 17.17
N ILE A 209 -2.08 3.13 17.54
CA ILE A 209 -2.46 2.01 16.68
C ILE A 209 -3.95 2.09 16.31
N GLN A 210 -4.83 2.33 17.29
CA GLN A 210 -6.27 2.48 17.04
C GLN A 210 -6.58 3.68 16.14
N LEU A 211 -5.85 4.79 16.31
CA LEU A 211 -5.96 5.92 15.38
C LEU A 211 -5.50 5.51 13.97
N GLY A 212 -4.38 4.80 13.85
CA GLY A 212 -3.88 4.26 12.59
C GLY A 212 -4.89 3.37 11.87
N VAL A 213 -5.55 2.46 12.58
CA VAL A 213 -6.62 1.61 12.03
C VAL A 213 -7.78 2.46 11.49
N ARG A 214 -8.26 3.46 12.25
CA ARG A 214 -9.32 4.37 11.78
C ARG A 214 -8.90 5.17 10.54
N VAL A 215 -7.64 5.61 10.48
CA VAL A 215 -7.10 6.33 9.32
C VAL A 215 -7.03 5.43 8.09
N VAL A 216 -6.59 4.18 8.26
CA VAL A 216 -6.53 3.18 7.17
C VAL A 216 -7.93 2.83 6.66
N GLU A 217 -8.89 2.59 7.55
CA GLU A 217 -10.29 2.38 7.16
C GLU A 217 -10.83 3.57 6.34
N ALA A 218 -10.57 4.79 6.80
CA ALA A 218 -10.98 6.01 6.11
C ALA A 218 -10.28 6.17 4.75
N ILE A 219 -8.99 5.85 4.63
CA ILE A 219 -8.24 5.89 3.36
C ILE A 219 -8.82 4.87 2.39
N VAL A 220 -9.00 3.62 2.82
CA VAL A 220 -9.57 2.54 2.00
C VAL A 220 -10.95 2.96 1.49
N GLN A 221 -11.83 3.45 2.37
CA GLN A 221 -13.13 3.91 1.97
C GLN A 221 -13.05 5.11 0.99
N ALA A 222 -12.19 6.09 1.25
CA ALA A 222 -12.04 7.26 0.41
C ALA A 222 -11.47 6.94 -0.98
N ILE A 223 -10.52 6.00 -1.08
CA ILE A 223 -9.97 5.51 -2.35
C ILE A 223 -11.08 4.90 -3.20
N VAL A 224 -11.87 4.01 -2.61
CA VAL A 224 -12.93 3.31 -3.33
C VAL A 224 -14.07 4.27 -3.68
N ASP A 225 -14.52 5.10 -2.75
CA ASP A 225 -15.62 6.06 -2.97
C ASP A 225 -15.31 7.13 -4.03
N ASN A 226 -14.05 7.54 -4.16
CA ASN A 226 -13.65 8.53 -5.17
C ASN A 226 -13.40 7.92 -6.56
N HIS A 227 -13.38 6.59 -6.68
CA HIS A 227 -13.07 5.89 -7.94
C HIS A 227 -14.23 5.04 -8.47
N GLU A 228 -15.16 4.60 -7.62
CA GLU A 228 -16.43 4.05 -8.06
C GLU A 228 -17.34 5.19 -8.54
N VAL A 229 -17.50 5.31 -9.85
CA VAL A 229 -18.53 6.16 -10.49
C VAL A 229 -19.82 5.37 -10.61
#